data_AF-A0A7C3GDR3-F1
#
_entry.id   AF-A0A7C3GDR3-F1
#
_cell.length_a   1.000
_cell.length_b   1.000
_cell.length_c   1.000
_cell.angle_alpha   90.00
_cell.angle_beta   90.00
_cell.angle_gamma   90.00
#
_symmetry.space_group_name_H-M   'P 1'
#
loop_
_entity.id
_entity.type
_entity.pdbx_description
1 polymer ?
#
loop_
_entity_poly.entity_id
_entity_poly.type
_entity_poly.pdbx_seq_one_letter_code
_entity_poly.pdbx_strand_id
1 'polypeptide(L)'
;MVRPTAEEMRFLFRIKVLNPRWIEGLKQHGFKGAGDLSRIVDLIFQWDATSDVVSDRMWKALAETYALSPEMQEFFREHNPAALLNIAERLLEAAHRGLWSEPDPEILNALKDLILEMEKEME
;
A
#
# COMPACT_ATOMS: atom_id res chain seq x y z
N MET A 1 -20.14 -13.74 21.98
CA MET A 1 -20.63 -12.72 21.03
C MET A 1 -19.61 -12.63 19.89
N VAL A 2 -19.91 -13.26 18.76
CA VAL A 2 -19.02 -13.30 17.58
C VAL A 2 -19.17 -11.96 16.84
N ARG A 3 -18.06 -11.25 16.60
CA ARG A 3 -18.05 -9.95 15.90
C ARG A 3 -18.02 -10.17 14.38
N PRO A 4 -18.64 -9.29 13.56
CA PRO A 4 -18.64 -9.43 12.11
C PRO A 4 -17.26 -9.04 11.53
N THR A 5 -16.61 -10.01 10.90
CA THR A 5 -15.19 -9.99 10.52
C THR A 5 -14.82 -8.83 9.58
N ALA A 6 -15.65 -8.53 8.57
CA ALA A 6 -15.34 -7.54 7.54
C ALA A 6 -15.49 -6.07 7.99
N GLU A 7 -16.48 -5.77 8.82
CA GLU A 7 -16.78 -4.40 9.25
C GLU A 7 -15.78 -3.88 10.29
N GLU A 8 -15.36 -4.75 11.21
CA GLU A 8 -14.33 -4.46 12.20
C GLU A 8 -12.96 -4.22 11.54
N MET A 9 -12.65 -4.97 10.48
CA MET A 9 -11.44 -4.77 9.68
C MET A 9 -11.46 -3.46 8.92
N ARG A 10 -12.56 -3.11 8.23
CA ARG A 10 -12.70 -1.78 7.62
C ARG A 10 -12.44 -0.65 8.61
N PHE A 11 -12.94 -0.78 9.84
CA PHE A 11 -12.71 0.19 10.90
C PHE A 11 -11.23 0.27 11.32
N LEU A 12 -10.59 -0.88 11.56
CA LEU A 12 -9.16 -0.95 11.89
C LEU A 12 -8.27 -0.40 10.77
N PHE A 13 -8.60 -0.71 9.51
CA PHE A 13 -7.92 -0.19 8.33
C PHE A 13 -8.01 1.32 8.25
N ARG A 14 -9.22 1.88 8.41
CA ARG A 14 -9.46 3.33 8.32
C ARG A 14 -8.79 4.11 9.46
N ILE A 15 -8.61 3.50 10.63
CA ILE A 15 -8.07 4.18 11.82
C ILE A 15 -6.56 4.09 11.92
N LYS A 16 -5.94 3.02 11.40
CA LYS A 16 -4.51 2.77 11.60
C LYS A 16 -3.68 2.95 10.34
N VAL A 17 -4.07 2.32 9.23
CA VAL A 17 -3.17 2.21 8.07
C VAL A 17 -2.87 3.58 7.48
N LEU A 18 -3.90 4.39 7.22
CA LEU A 18 -3.73 5.75 6.71
C LEU A 18 -3.47 6.81 7.81
N ASN A 19 -3.15 6.39 9.04
CA ASN A 19 -2.92 7.31 10.15
C ASN A 19 -1.45 7.73 10.19
N PRO A 20 -1.13 9.03 9.99
CA PRO A 20 0.25 9.50 9.96
C PRO A 20 1.03 9.14 11.22
N ARG A 21 0.43 9.19 12.40
CA ARG A 21 1.12 8.88 13.66
C ARG A 21 1.54 7.41 13.75
N TRP A 22 0.75 6.52 13.17
CA TRP A 22 1.06 5.10 13.17
C TRP A 22 2.13 4.77 12.11
N ILE A 23 2.06 5.42 10.94
CA ILE A 23 3.10 5.34 9.91
C ILE A 23 4.44 5.85 10.46
N GLU A 24 4.47 7.02 11.09
CA GLU A 24 5.68 7.56 11.73
C GLU A 24 6.24 6.63 12.81
N GLY A 25 5.37 6.02 13.61
CA GLY A 25 5.79 5.02 14.60
C GLY A 25 6.47 3.80 13.96
N LEU A 26 6.02 3.36 12.78
CA LEU A 26 6.68 2.29 12.04
C LEU A 26 7.99 2.76 11.39
N LYS A 27 8.04 3.98 10.84
CA LYS A 27 9.26 4.54 10.22
C LYS A 27 10.44 4.58 11.19
N GLN A 28 10.19 4.77 12.49
CA GLN A 28 11.22 4.69 13.55
C GLN A 28 11.94 3.34 13.63
N HIS A 29 11.42 2.29 12.99
CA HIS A 29 12.01 0.95 12.94
C HIS A 29 12.71 0.64 11.60
N GLY A 30 12.96 1.64 10.75
CA GLY A 30 13.75 1.52 9.53
C GLY A 30 13.35 0.34 8.65
N PHE A 31 14.29 -0.57 8.35
CA PHE A 31 14.06 -1.76 7.50
C PHE A 31 12.84 -2.59 7.93
N LYS A 32 12.69 -2.85 9.24
CA LYS A 32 11.56 -3.61 9.78
C LYS A 32 10.25 -2.84 9.60
N GLY A 33 10.28 -1.53 9.86
CA GLY A 33 9.12 -0.65 9.68
C GLY A 33 8.63 -0.66 8.24
N ALA A 34 9.56 -0.53 7.29
CA ALA A 34 9.28 -0.60 5.86
C ALA A 34 8.69 -1.97 5.45
N GLY A 35 9.27 -3.07 5.93
CA GLY A 35 8.73 -4.41 5.67
C GLY A 35 7.34 -4.64 6.28
N ASP A 36 7.07 -4.08 7.47
CA ASP A 36 5.76 -4.16 8.11
C ASP A 36 4.69 -3.38 7.32
N LEU A 37 5.04 -2.22 6.75
CA LEU A 37 4.15 -1.45 5.88
C LEU A 37 3.81 -2.20 4.58
N SER A 38 4.82 -2.73 3.89
CA SER A 38 4.61 -3.56 2.68
C SER A 38 3.72 -4.76 2.97
N ARG A 39 3.98 -5.49 4.06
CA ARG A 39 3.17 -6.64 4.47
C ARG A 39 1.72 -6.27 4.78
N ILE A 40 1.46 -5.05 5.24
CA ILE A 40 0.08 -4.60 5.48
C ILE A 40 -0.65 -4.34 4.16
N VAL A 41 0.02 -3.84 3.14
CA VAL A 41 -0.54 -3.73 1.78
C VAL A 41 -0.86 -5.11 1.21
N ASP A 42 0.03 -6.10 1.38
CA ASP A 42 -0.25 -7.51 1.00
C ASP A 42 -1.50 -8.05 1.69
N LEU A 43 -1.64 -7.83 3.01
CA LEU A 43 -2.80 -8.29 3.78
C LEU A 43 -4.11 -7.65 3.30
N ILE A 44 -4.08 -6.35 2.97
CA ILE A 44 -5.23 -5.63 2.40
C ILE A 44 -5.63 -6.26 1.07
N PHE A 45 -4.66 -6.46 0.19
CA PHE A 45 -4.88 -7.10 -1.11
C PHE A 45 -5.50 -8.50 -0.99
N GLN A 46 -4.94 -9.35 -0.12
CA GLN A 46 -5.44 -10.70 0.11
C GLN A 46 -6.87 -10.71 0.66
N TRP A 47 -7.19 -9.79 1.57
CA TRP A 47 -8.54 -9.71 2.09
C TRP A 47 -9.53 -9.26 1.04
N ASP A 48 -9.18 -8.22 0.30
CA ASP A 48 -10.07 -7.65 -0.70
C ASP A 48 -10.39 -8.68 -1.78
N ALA A 49 -9.37 -9.44 -2.20
CA ALA A 49 -9.51 -10.55 -3.13
C ALA A 49 -10.48 -11.66 -2.67
N THR A 50 -10.83 -11.74 -1.39
CA THR A 50 -11.76 -12.75 -0.85
C THR A 50 -13.07 -12.20 -0.33
N SER A 51 -13.17 -10.88 -0.13
CA SER A 51 -14.29 -10.29 0.62
C SER A 51 -14.85 -8.99 0.05
N ASP A 52 -14.19 -8.38 -0.96
CA ASP A 52 -14.66 -7.16 -1.63
C ASP A 52 -15.00 -6.05 -0.62
N VAL A 53 -14.01 -5.66 0.17
CA VAL A 53 -14.18 -4.78 1.35
C VAL A 53 -13.44 -3.47 1.24
N VAL A 54 -12.53 -3.32 0.28
CA VAL A 54 -11.71 -2.12 0.08
C VAL A 54 -12.30 -1.30 -1.05
N SER A 55 -12.73 -0.08 -0.74
CA SER A 55 -13.24 0.84 -1.76
C SER A 55 -12.12 1.43 -2.62
N ASP A 56 -12.43 1.84 -3.86
CA ASP A 56 -11.51 2.58 -4.74
C ASP A 56 -10.85 3.79 -4.08
N ARG A 57 -11.59 4.55 -3.26
CA ARG A 57 -11.03 5.67 -2.50
C ARG A 57 -9.92 5.24 -1.54
N MET A 58 -10.03 4.04 -0.98
CA MET A 58 -9.04 3.48 -0.06
C MET A 58 -7.81 3.01 -0.84
N TRP A 59 -7.99 2.33 -1.99
CA TRP A 59 -6.89 1.99 -2.88
C TRP A 59 -6.12 3.23 -3.36
N LYS A 60 -6.84 4.27 -3.77
CA LYS A 60 -6.25 5.59 -4.11
C LYS A 60 -5.43 6.15 -2.96
N ALA A 61 -5.98 6.18 -1.75
CA ALA A 61 -5.28 6.70 -0.58
C ALA A 61 -4.04 5.88 -0.21
N LEU A 62 -4.07 4.55 -0.37
CA LEU A 62 -2.91 3.68 -0.17
C LEU A 62 -1.79 4.00 -1.18
N ALA A 63 -2.14 4.15 -2.46
CA ALA A 63 -1.19 4.51 -3.50
C ALA A 63 -0.54 5.87 -3.25
N GLU A 64 -1.35 6.90 -3.00
CA GLU A 64 -0.88 8.25 -2.71
C GLU A 64 0.01 8.30 -1.46
N THR A 65 -0.36 7.56 -0.41
CA THR A 65 0.36 7.58 0.86
C THR A 65 1.65 6.79 0.80
N TYR A 66 1.63 5.53 0.34
CA TYR A 66 2.75 4.62 0.49
C TYR A 66 3.68 4.55 -0.72
N ALA A 67 3.14 4.70 -1.93
CA ALA A 67 3.93 4.54 -3.15
C ALA A 67 4.31 5.90 -3.77
N LEU A 68 3.40 6.87 -3.78
CA LEU A 68 3.58 8.11 -4.54
C LEU A 68 3.99 9.32 -3.70
N SER A 69 3.93 9.22 -2.37
CA SER A 69 4.43 10.26 -1.48
C SER A 69 5.96 10.33 -1.56
N PRO A 70 6.56 11.50 -1.88
CA PRO A 70 8.02 11.64 -1.95
C PRO A 70 8.72 11.25 -0.65
N GLU A 71 8.13 11.60 0.50
CA GLU A 71 8.66 11.27 1.82
C GLU A 71 8.70 9.75 2.05
N MET A 72 7.62 9.04 1.66
CA MET A 72 7.58 7.60 1.83
C MET A 72 8.52 6.91 0.86
N GLN A 73 8.62 7.38 -0.38
CA GLN A 73 9.58 6.81 -1.32
C GLN A 73 11.02 6.98 -0.83
N GLU A 74 11.40 8.15 -0.31
CA GLU A 74 12.73 8.38 0.28
C GLU A 74 12.98 7.43 1.46
N PHE A 75 12.01 7.33 2.38
CA PHE A 75 12.09 6.39 3.49
C PHE A 75 12.31 4.94 3.03
N PHE A 76 11.52 4.47 2.06
CA PHE A 76 11.65 3.11 1.56
C PHE A 76 12.94 2.89 0.78
N ARG A 77 13.37 3.82 -0.08
CA ARG A 77 14.65 3.72 -0.81
C ARG A 77 15.82 3.64 0.16
N GLU A 78 15.80 4.40 1.25
CA GLU A 78 16.86 4.35 2.27
C GLU A 78 16.84 3.04 3.07
N HIS A 79 15.65 2.58 3.48
CA HIS A 79 15.55 1.54 4.49
C HIS A 79 15.24 0.14 3.95
N ASN A 80 14.44 0.03 2.90
CA ASN A 80 14.07 -1.23 2.27
C ASN A 80 13.46 -1.02 0.86
N PRO A 81 14.29 -0.86 -0.19
CA PRO A 81 13.84 -0.64 -1.56
C PRO A 81 12.85 -1.70 -2.07
N ALA A 82 13.07 -2.96 -1.69
CA ALA A 82 12.20 -4.08 -2.08
C ALA A 82 10.76 -3.93 -1.53
N ALA A 83 10.59 -3.26 -0.38
CA ALA A 83 9.26 -2.96 0.15
C ALA A 83 8.50 -1.95 -0.71
N LEU A 84 9.17 -0.92 -1.25
CA LEU A 84 8.54 0.05 -2.15
C LEU A 84 8.08 -0.63 -3.44
N LEU A 85 8.97 -1.42 -4.05
CA LEU A 85 8.68 -2.16 -5.26
C LEU A 85 7.47 -3.09 -5.05
N ASN A 86 7.49 -3.89 -3.98
CA ASN A 86 6.37 -4.78 -3.65
C ASN A 86 5.04 -4.02 -3.48
N ILE A 87 5.04 -2.88 -2.77
CA ILE A 87 3.84 -2.05 -2.59
C ILE A 87 3.31 -1.57 -3.95
N ALA A 88 4.18 -1.03 -4.80
CA ALA A 88 3.79 -0.54 -6.12
C ALA A 88 3.22 -1.65 -7.01
N GLU A 89 3.86 -2.83 -7.00
CA GLU A 89 3.37 -4.02 -7.72
C GLU A 89 2.00 -4.48 -7.21
N ARG A 90 1.80 -4.55 -5.88
CA ARG A 90 0.50 -4.98 -5.32
C ARG A 90 -0.62 -4.02 -5.67
N LEU A 91 -0.36 -2.72 -5.65
CA LEU A 91 -1.34 -1.70 -6.05
C LEU A 91 -1.71 -1.82 -7.54
N LEU A 92 -0.70 -2.06 -8.40
CA LEU A 92 -0.94 -2.28 -9.82
C LEU A 92 -1.68 -3.61 -10.08
N GLU A 93 -1.38 -4.66 -9.32
CA GLU A 93 -2.09 -5.93 -9.40
C GLU A 93 -3.55 -5.79 -8.93
N ALA A 94 -3.81 -4.99 -7.90
CA ALA A 94 -5.17 -4.71 -7.45
C ALA A 94 -6.02 -4.09 -8.57
N ALA A 95 -5.46 -3.12 -9.31
CA ALA A 95 -6.09 -2.54 -10.49
C ALA A 95 -6.26 -3.57 -11.63
N HIS A 96 -5.21 -4.35 -11.91
CA HIS A 96 -5.27 -5.36 -12.98
C HIS A 96 -6.33 -6.45 -12.73
N ARG A 97 -6.54 -6.83 -11.47
CA ARG A 97 -7.51 -7.84 -11.06
C ARG A 97 -8.92 -7.29 -10.82
N GLY A 98 -9.14 -5.99 -11.02
CA GLY A 98 -10.43 -5.33 -10.79
C GLY A 98 -10.82 -5.20 -9.32
N LEU A 99 -9.88 -5.40 -8.38
CA LEU A 99 -10.10 -5.12 -6.96
C LEU A 99 -10.18 -3.60 -6.72
N TRP A 100 -9.30 -2.87 -7.41
CA TRP A 100 -9.45 -1.44 -7.60
C TRP A 100 -10.19 -1.23 -8.93
N SER A 101 -11.47 -0.87 -8.86
CA SER A 101 -12.39 -0.87 -9.99
C SER A 101 -12.19 0.32 -10.94
N GLU A 102 -12.09 1.53 -10.39
CA GLU A 102 -11.92 2.78 -11.14
C GLU A 102 -10.64 3.54 -10.71
N PRO A 103 -9.44 2.98 -10.98
CA PRO A 103 -8.20 3.67 -10.72
C PRO A 103 -8.01 4.88 -11.63
N ASP A 104 -7.47 5.95 -11.05
CA ASP A 104 -7.07 7.14 -11.79
C ASP A 104 -5.92 6.77 -12.76
N PRO A 105 -6.06 7.02 -14.07
CA PRO A 105 -5.03 6.70 -15.05
C PRO A 105 -3.67 7.36 -14.73
N GLU A 106 -3.67 8.55 -14.13
CA GLU A 106 -2.44 9.24 -13.74
C GLU A 106 -1.73 8.48 -12.61
N ILE A 107 -2.48 7.97 -11.63
CA ILE A 107 -1.92 7.15 -10.55
C ILE A 107 -1.38 5.82 -11.09
N LEU A 108 -2.09 5.16 -12.00
CA LEU A 108 -1.59 3.92 -12.60
C LEU A 108 -0.30 4.11 -13.38
N ASN A 109 -0.18 5.20 -14.13
CA ASN A 109 1.04 5.51 -14.85
C ASN A 109 2.18 5.83 -13.89
N ALA A 110 1.93 6.64 -12.85
CA ALA A 110 2.93 6.92 -11.82
C ALA A 110 3.41 5.65 -11.10
N LEU A 111 2.53 4.68 -10.84
CA LEU A 111 2.92 3.38 -10.25
C LEU A 111 3.80 2.56 -11.21
N LYS A 112 3.49 2.54 -12.51
CA LYS A 112 4.31 1.84 -13.51
C LYS A 112 5.69 2.49 -13.66
N ASP A 113 5.72 3.82 -13.70
CA ASP A 113 6.98 4.58 -13.80
C ASP A 113 7.85 4.32 -12.56
N LEU A 114 7.24 4.31 -11.36
CA LEU A 114 7.93 3.96 -10.13
C LEU A 114 8.51 2.55 -10.15
N ILE A 115 7.75 1.54 -10.62
CA ILE A 115 8.26 0.17 -10.75
C ILE A 115 9.49 0.14 -11.68
N LEU A 116 9.40 0.77 -12.85
CA LEU A 116 10.51 0.83 -13.82
C LEU A 116 11.73 1.58 -13.28
N GLU A 117 11.53 2.60 -12.45
CA GLU A 117 12.59 3.32 -11.76
C GLU A 117 13.29 2.40 -10.74
N MET A 118 12.49 1.76 -9.87
CA MET A 118 13.00 0.85 -8.83
C MET A 118 13.74 -0.35 -9.42
N GLU A 119 13.24 -0.95 -10.51
CA GLU A 119 13.93 -2.05 -11.21
C GLU A 119 15.32 -1.63 -11.70
N LYS A 120 15.46 -0.40 -12.21
CA LYS A 120 16.76 0.14 -12.67
C LYS A 120 17.71 0.48 -11.53
N GLU A 121 17.18 0.95 -10.39
CA GLU A 121 17.99 1.23 -9.20
C GLU A 121 18.54 -0.05 -8.55
N MET A 122 17.85 -1.17 -8.75
CA MET A 122 18.18 -2.47 -8.14
C MET A 122 19.03 -3.39 -9.03
N GLU A 123 19.22 -3.04 -10.30
CA GLU A 123 20.13 -3.70 -11.26
C GLU A 123 21.58 -3.25 -11.09
#